data_AF-A0A5J4Q6L7-F1
#
_entry.id   AF-A0A5J4Q6L7-F1
#
_cell.length_a   1.000
_cell.length_b   1.000
_cell.length_c   1.000
_cell.angle_alpha   90.00
_cell.angle_beta   90.00
_cell.angle_gamma   90.00
#
_symmetry.space_group_name_H-M   'P 1'
#
loop_
_entity.id
_entity.type
_entity.pdbx_description
1 polymer ?
#
loop_
_entity_poly.entity_id
_entity_poly.type
_entity_poly.pdbx_seq_one_letter_code
_entity_poly.pdbx_strand_id
1 'polypeptide(L)'
;MDLPSDDILTDIKVTSIKQPQSSCPFKDAKQKIFGLGYNLLVFVYDKTDNSETKTAMLNFVSCSFVSKERTADYTITYRLREMIKDKANEADIMAYLQDRNIPVDEITMAEIAGQILRTPPKQGYLTISNALQWRLQYQRIVTMAENISGIEKIVSYKSE
;
A
#
# COMPACT_ATOMS: atom_id res chain seq x y z
N MET A 1 -2.14 -10.43 -11.66
CA MET A 1 -2.95 -10.88 -10.53
C MET A 1 -2.92 -12.37 -10.52
N ASP A 2 -2.34 -12.93 -9.46
CA ASP A 2 -2.01 -14.36 -9.38
C ASP A 2 -3.22 -15.23 -9.03
N LEU A 3 -4.13 -14.72 -8.18
CA LEU A 3 -5.37 -15.39 -7.78
C LEU A 3 -6.58 -14.55 -8.23
N PRO A 4 -7.00 -14.64 -9.51
CA PRO A 4 -7.94 -13.69 -10.11
C PRO A 4 -9.42 -13.98 -9.86
N SER A 5 -9.76 -15.10 -9.21
CA SER A 5 -11.16 -15.48 -8.96
C SER A 5 -11.90 -14.37 -8.20
N ASP A 6 -13.16 -14.10 -8.56
CA ASP A 6 -13.92 -12.94 -8.06
C ASP A 6 -14.12 -12.96 -6.54
N ASP A 7 -14.11 -14.15 -5.94
CA ASP A 7 -14.18 -14.40 -4.50
C ASP A 7 -12.84 -14.19 -3.77
N ILE A 8 -11.71 -14.18 -4.49
CA ILE A 8 -10.36 -14.08 -3.92
C ILE A 8 -9.68 -12.74 -4.25
N LEU A 9 -9.66 -12.35 -5.54
CA LEU A 9 -9.04 -11.12 -6.08
C LEU A 9 -7.74 -10.75 -5.36
N THR A 10 -6.75 -11.65 -5.37
CA THR A 10 -5.51 -11.49 -4.59
C THR A 10 -4.27 -11.56 -5.49
N ASP A 11 -3.35 -10.62 -5.29
CA ASP A 11 -2.02 -10.61 -5.92
C ASP A 11 -0.95 -11.00 -4.88
N ILE A 12 -0.01 -11.84 -5.26
CA ILE A 12 1.05 -12.33 -4.39
C ILE A 12 2.29 -11.47 -4.59
N LYS A 13 2.84 -10.97 -3.48
CA LYS A 13 4.05 -10.14 -3.47
C LYS A 13 5.14 -10.83 -2.68
N VAL A 14 6.31 -10.97 -3.28
CA VAL A 14 7.47 -11.59 -2.65
C VAL A 14 8.62 -10.58 -2.65
N THR A 15 9.19 -10.29 -1.49
CA THR A 15 10.22 -9.25 -1.35
C THR A 15 11.22 -9.54 -0.22
N SER A 16 12.38 -8.90 -0.26
CA SER A 16 13.40 -9.05 0.78
C SER A 16 13.12 -8.15 1.98
N ILE A 17 13.41 -8.63 3.19
CA ILE A 17 13.35 -7.82 4.41
C ILE A 17 14.31 -6.63 4.39
N LYS A 18 15.41 -6.70 3.64
CA LYS A 18 16.39 -5.60 3.50
C LYS A 18 15.79 -4.40 2.74
N GLN A 19 14.85 -4.66 1.84
CA GLN A 19 14.16 -3.64 1.08
C GLN A 19 12.76 -4.15 0.72
N PRO A 20 11.79 -4.13 1.67
CA PRO A 20 10.50 -4.78 1.51
C PRO A 20 9.61 -3.94 0.59
N GLN A 21 9.87 -4.04 -0.71
CA GLN A 21 9.15 -3.37 -1.77
C GLN A 21 9.03 -4.26 -3.00
N SER A 22 8.05 -3.96 -3.84
CA SER A 22 7.94 -4.54 -5.18
C SER A 22 7.43 -3.50 -6.17
N SER A 23 7.68 -3.72 -7.46
CA SER A 23 6.98 -2.97 -8.50
C SER A 23 5.48 -3.25 -8.45
N CYS A 24 4.69 -2.28 -8.90
CA CYS A 24 3.27 -2.43 -9.12
C CYS A 24 2.91 -1.88 -10.49
N PRO A 25 2.19 -2.65 -11.33
CA PRO A 25 1.56 -2.12 -12.53
C PRO A 25 0.35 -1.29 -12.09
N PHE A 26 0.60 -0.12 -11.53
CA PHE A 26 -0.45 0.79 -11.10
C PHE A 26 -1.14 1.38 -12.33
N LYS A 27 -2.47 1.40 -12.31
CA LYS A 27 -3.29 1.77 -13.47
C LYS A 27 -3.86 3.19 -13.34
N ASP A 28 -4.06 3.66 -12.11
CA ASP A 28 -4.76 4.91 -11.84
C ASP A 28 -4.22 5.55 -10.55
N ALA A 29 -3.93 6.85 -10.58
CA ALA A 29 -3.54 7.63 -9.40
C ALA A 29 -4.56 7.57 -8.25
N LYS A 30 -5.85 7.36 -8.56
CA LYS A 30 -6.92 7.14 -7.56
C LYS A 30 -6.63 5.97 -6.63
N GLN A 31 -5.96 4.91 -7.11
CA GLN A 31 -5.63 3.75 -6.29
C GLN A 31 -4.66 4.11 -5.14
N LYS A 32 -3.90 5.21 -5.26
CA LYS A 32 -3.04 5.70 -4.17
C LYS A 32 -3.86 6.24 -2.98
N ILE A 33 -5.07 6.72 -3.26
CA ILE A 33 -5.99 7.31 -2.29
C ILE A 33 -7.01 6.27 -1.80
N PHE A 34 -7.59 5.51 -2.73
CA PHE A 34 -8.71 4.60 -2.44
C PHE A 34 -8.32 3.12 -2.34
N GLY A 35 -7.07 2.78 -2.65
CA GLY A 35 -6.56 1.41 -2.65
C GLY A 35 -6.53 0.77 -4.03
N LEU A 36 -5.82 -0.35 -4.15
CA LEU A 36 -5.53 -1.04 -5.40
C LEU A 36 -6.78 -1.67 -6.04
N GLY A 37 -7.83 -1.91 -5.26
CA GLY A 37 -9.05 -2.61 -5.70
C GLY A 37 -8.96 -4.14 -5.60
N TYR A 38 -7.84 -4.68 -5.15
CA TYR A 38 -7.59 -6.10 -4.95
C TYR A 38 -6.75 -6.33 -3.67
N ASN A 39 -6.79 -7.55 -3.14
CA ASN A 39 -6.08 -7.95 -1.94
C ASN A 39 -4.60 -8.24 -2.25
N LEU A 40 -3.74 -8.19 -1.22
CA LEU A 40 -2.35 -8.60 -1.33
C LEU A 40 -2.04 -9.73 -0.36
N LEU A 41 -1.28 -10.72 -0.82
CA LEU A 41 -0.61 -11.68 0.04
C LEU A 41 0.89 -11.45 -0.04
N VAL A 42 1.47 -10.87 1.01
CA VAL A 42 2.85 -10.38 1.03
C VAL A 42 3.74 -11.34 1.81
N PHE A 43 4.67 -11.95 1.10
CA PHE A 43 5.75 -12.76 1.65
C PHE A 43 7.04 -11.95 1.72
N VAL A 44 7.68 -11.96 2.87
CA VAL A 44 8.97 -11.30 3.08
C VAL A 44 10.01 -12.31 3.50
N TYR A 45 11.12 -12.36 2.76
CA TYR A 45 12.23 -13.26 3.02
C TYR A 45 13.48 -12.52 3.50
N ASP A 46 14.27 -13.18 4.34
CA ASP A 46 15.68 -12.86 4.49
C ASP A 46 16.51 -13.79 3.59
N LYS A 47 17.48 -13.22 2.88
CA LYS A 47 18.31 -13.94 1.91
C LYS A 47 19.74 -14.05 2.41
N THR A 48 20.22 -15.29 2.46
CA THR A 48 21.61 -15.63 2.75
C THR A 48 22.21 -16.31 1.53
N ASP A 49 23.32 -15.76 1.03
CA ASP A 49 24.07 -16.30 -0.10
C ASP A 49 25.29 -17.08 0.41
N ASN A 50 25.55 -18.27 -0.16
CA ASN A 50 26.77 -19.04 0.05
C ASN A 50 27.59 -19.05 -1.26
N SER A 51 28.73 -18.35 -1.22
CA SER A 51 29.60 -18.16 -2.39
C SER A 51 30.42 -19.40 -2.75
N GLU A 52 30.67 -20.30 -1.79
CA GLU A 52 31.41 -21.55 -1.99
C GLU A 52 30.56 -22.58 -2.72
N THR A 53 29.33 -22.81 -2.23
CA THR A 53 28.40 -23.79 -2.82
C THR A 53 27.58 -23.23 -3.97
N LYS A 54 27.68 -21.92 -4.25
CA LYS A 54 26.87 -21.20 -5.25
C LYS A 54 25.35 -21.34 -5.01
N THR A 55 24.93 -21.38 -3.75
CA THR A 55 23.52 -21.51 -3.36
C THR A 55 23.02 -20.28 -2.62
N ALA A 56 21.71 -20.03 -2.70
CA ALA A 56 21.03 -19.01 -1.89
C ALA A 56 19.89 -19.64 -1.10
N MET A 57 19.75 -19.26 0.17
CA MET A 57 18.63 -19.63 1.02
C MET A 57 17.73 -18.41 1.22
N LEU A 58 16.42 -18.61 0.99
CA LEU A 58 15.38 -17.61 1.25
C LEU A 58 14.58 -18.08 2.47
N ASN A 59 14.81 -17.45 3.61
CA ASN A 59 14.05 -17.73 4.83
C ASN A 59 12.85 -16.80 4.89
N PHE A 60 11.62 -17.31 4.79
CA PHE A 60 10.41 -16.49 4.87
C PHE A 60 10.11 -16.10 6.31
N VAL A 61 10.45 -14.86 6.65
CA VAL A 61 10.37 -14.33 8.02
C VAL A 61 9.07 -13.59 8.31
N SER A 62 8.28 -13.26 7.28
CA SER A 62 6.97 -12.63 7.44
C SER A 62 6.02 -13.04 6.32
N CYS A 63 4.75 -13.19 6.66
CA CYS A 63 3.66 -13.40 5.72
C CYS A 63 2.44 -12.62 6.20
N SER A 64 1.87 -11.78 5.35
CA SER A 64 0.71 -10.95 5.70
C SER A 64 -0.30 -10.90 4.57
N PHE A 65 -1.57 -11.11 4.92
CA PHE A 65 -2.70 -10.81 4.05
C PHE A 65 -3.16 -9.37 4.28
N VAL A 66 -3.42 -8.64 3.20
CA VAL A 66 -3.90 -7.25 3.22
C VAL A 66 -5.12 -7.16 2.34
N SER A 67 -6.27 -6.92 2.96
CA SER A 67 -7.52 -6.67 2.25
C SER A 67 -7.43 -5.42 1.37
N LYS A 68 -8.16 -5.42 0.26
CA LYS A 68 -8.19 -4.33 -0.73
C LYS A 68 -8.46 -2.97 -0.10
N GLU A 69 -9.28 -2.92 0.95
CA GLU A 69 -9.64 -1.72 1.71
C GLU A 69 -8.47 -1.08 2.47
N ARG A 70 -7.34 -1.79 2.61
CA ARG A 70 -6.13 -1.36 3.34
C ARG A 70 -4.93 -1.12 2.43
N THR A 71 -5.09 -1.27 1.12
CA THR A 71 -4.00 -1.18 0.15
C THR A 71 -3.68 0.24 -0.34
N ALA A 72 -4.34 1.27 0.20
CA ALA A 72 -4.04 2.67 -0.12
C ALA A 72 -2.72 3.15 0.54
N ASP A 73 -2.24 4.33 0.15
CA ASP A 73 -1.09 4.95 0.79
C ASP A 73 -1.43 5.43 2.21
N TYR A 74 -0.62 5.02 3.17
CA TYR A 74 -0.83 5.30 4.58
C TYR A 74 -0.84 6.80 4.87
N THR A 75 0.18 7.53 4.41
CA THR A 75 0.37 8.93 4.76
C THR A 75 -0.72 9.79 4.15
N ILE A 76 -1.09 9.52 2.89
CA ILE A 76 -2.16 10.24 2.21
C ILE A 76 -3.49 10.00 2.90
N THR A 77 -3.89 8.74 3.08
CA THR A 77 -5.19 8.44 3.69
C THR A 77 -5.28 8.91 5.14
N TYR A 78 -4.18 8.85 5.89
CA TYR A 78 -4.12 9.39 7.25
C TYR A 78 -4.43 10.88 7.27
N ARG A 79 -3.71 11.68 6.47
CA ARG A 79 -3.89 13.14 6.42
C ARG A 79 -5.24 13.56 5.86
N LEU A 80 -5.72 12.92 4.81
CA LEU A 80 -7.06 13.21 4.27
C LEU A 80 -8.15 13.00 5.32
N ARG A 81 -8.05 11.91 6.11
CA ARG A 81 -9.00 11.63 7.19
C ARG A 81 -8.92 12.65 8.32
N GLU A 82 -7.74 13.20 8.62
CA GLU A 82 -7.60 14.32 9.58
C GLU A 82 -8.23 15.60 9.02
N MET A 83 -7.89 15.98 7.78
CA MET A 83 -8.44 17.17 7.13
C MET A 83 -9.97 17.18 7.10
N ILE A 84 -10.60 16.03 6.84
CA ILE A 84 -12.05 15.89 6.85
C ILE A 84 -12.63 16.10 8.26
N LYS A 85 -11.96 15.62 9.32
CA LYS A 85 -12.37 15.89 10.71
C LYS A 85 -12.26 17.37 11.04
N ASP A 86 -11.26 18.03 10.48
CA ASP A 86 -11.00 19.47 10.64
C ASP A 86 -11.88 20.34 9.73
N LYS A 87 -12.85 19.74 9.01
CA LYS A 87 -13.81 20.41 8.11
C LYS A 87 -13.16 21.11 6.91
N ALA A 88 -12.06 20.55 6.42
CA ALA A 88 -11.45 20.97 5.15
C ALA A 88 -12.48 20.94 4.02
N ASN A 89 -12.42 21.95 3.15
CA ASN A 89 -13.27 22.04 1.96
C ASN A 89 -12.56 21.43 0.73
N GLU A 90 -13.21 21.49 -0.43
CA GLU A 90 -12.70 20.89 -1.67
C GLU A 90 -11.35 21.51 -2.10
N ALA A 91 -11.20 22.84 -1.99
CA ALA A 91 -9.97 23.52 -2.35
C ALA A 91 -8.80 23.12 -1.43
N ASP A 92 -9.05 22.93 -0.13
CA ASP A 92 -8.03 22.44 0.81
C ASP A 92 -7.53 21.05 0.43
N ILE A 93 -8.47 20.15 0.06
CA ILE A 93 -8.14 18.78 -0.36
C ILE A 93 -7.38 18.79 -1.69
N MET A 94 -7.81 19.60 -2.66
CA MET A 94 -7.11 19.75 -3.94
C MET A 94 -5.68 20.25 -3.74
N ALA A 95 -5.49 21.30 -2.93
CA ALA A 95 -4.17 21.83 -2.61
C ALA A 95 -3.26 20.75 -1.99
N TYR A 96 -3.79 19.96 -1.06
CA TYR A 96 -3.05 18.85 -0.47
C TYR A 96 -2.66 17.77 -1.51
N LEU A 97 -3.57 17.39 -2.41
CA LEU A 97 -3.27 16.41 -3.46
C LEU A 97 -2.22 16.93 -4.45
N GLN A 98 -2.28 18.23 -4.77
CA GLN A 98 -1.29 18.91 -5.61
C GLN A 98 0.10 18.92 -4.94
N ASP A 99 0.18 19.29 -3.65
CA ASP A 99 1.42 19.25 -2.87
C ASP A 99 2.03 17.84 -2.79
N ARG A 100 1.18 16.81 -2.80
CA ARG A 100 1.59 15.41 -2.84
C ARG A 100 1.96 14.92 -4.25
N ASN A 101 1.99 15.79 -5.26
CA ASN A 101 2.33 15.47 -6.65
C ASN A 101 1.57 14.24 -7.17
N ILE A 102 0.25 14.18 -6.93
CA ILE A 102 -0.59 13.13 -7.48
C ILE A 102 -0.72 13.35 -9.00
N PRO A 103 -0.34 12.38 -9.85
CA PRO A 103 -0.26 12.58 -11.30
C PRO A 103 -1.64 12.44 -11.95
N VAL A 104 -2.49 13.44 -11.74
CA VAL A 104 -3.82 13.57 -12.36
C VAL A 104 -3.98 14.98 -12.93
N ASP A 105 -4.81 15.12 -13.96
CA ASP A 105 -5.22 16.44 -14.44
C ASP A 105 -6.14 17.15 -13.43
N GLU A 106 -6.34 18.45 -13.64
CA GLU A 106 -7.10 19.31 -12.74
C GLU A 106 -8.57 18.90 -12.61
N ILE A 107 -9.21 18.44 -13.69
CA ILE A 107 -10.60 17.98 -13.70
C ILE A 107 -10.73 16.74 -12.81
N THR A 108 -9.86 15.76 -13.02
CA THR A 108 -9.80 14.53 -12.24
C THR A 108 -9.45 14.82 -10.78
N MET A 109 -8.61 15.84 -10.51
CA MET A 109 -8.27 16.25 -9.15
C MET A 109 -9.49 16.79 -8.39
N ALA A 110 -10.30 17.63 -9.03
CA ALA A 110 -11.55 18.13 -8.45
C ALA A 110 -12.55 16.99 -8.19
N GLU A 111 -12.71 16.07 -9.14
CA GLU A 111 -13.56 14.87 -8.94
C GLU A 111 -13.12 14.04 -7.74
N ILE A 112 -11.82 13.80 -7.59
CA ILE A 112 -11.23 13.07 -6.46
C ILE A 112 -11.47 13.82 -5.16
N ALA A 113 -11.26 15.13 -5.12
CA ALA A 113 -11.48 15.94 -3.93
C ALA A 113 -12.94 15.89 -3.48
N GLY A 114 -13.88 16.08 -4.40
CA GLY A 114 -15.30 15.91 -4.14
C GLY A 114 -15.66 14.49 -3.68
N GLN A 115 -15.04 13.46 -4.24
CA GLN A 115 -15.22 12.07 -3.80
C GLN A 115 -14.70 11.83 -2.38
N ILE A 116 -13.53 12.38 -2.03
CA ILE A 116 -12.96 12.27 -0.68
C ILE A 116 -13.89 12.88 0.36
N LEU A 117 -14.48 14.05 0.08
CA LEU A 117 -15.42 14.70 0.99
C LEU A 117 -16.71 13.90 1.19
N ARG A 118 -17.26 13.31 0.12
CA ARG A 118 -18.48 12.48 0.19
C ARG A 118 -18.23 11.13 0.84
N THR A 119 -17.12 10.49 0.47
CA THR A 119 -16.75 9.14 0.89
C THR A 119 -15.27 9.11 1.27
N PRO A 120 -14.92 9.50 2.51
CA PRO A 120 -13.55 9.50 3.00
C PRO A 120 -12.86 8.14 2.79
N PRO A 121 -11.60 8.10 2.32
CA PRO A 121 -10.88 6.85 2.13
C PRO A 121 -10.65 6.16 3.48
N LYS A 122 -10.62 4.82 3.47
CA LYS A 122 -10.16 4.03 4.62
C LYS A 122 -8.66 4.23 4.81
N GLN A 123 -8.18 4.04 6.04
CA GLN A 123 -6.75 4.06 6.33
C GLN A 123 -6.05 2.94 5.53
N GLY A 124 -5.14 3.34 4.64
CA GLY A 124 -4.23 2.45 3.94
C GLY A 124 -2.99 2.15 4.77
N TYR A 125 -2.26 1.10 4.41
CA TYR A 125 -1.06 0.64 5.13
C TYR A 125 0.15 0.38 4.24
N LEU A 126 0.03 0.67 2.94
CA LEU A 126 1.17 0.69 2.04
C LEU A 126 1.84 2.06 2.05
N THR A 127 3.10 2.09 1.63
CA THR A 127 3.71 3.33 1.12
C THR A 127 3.86 3.18 -0.38
N ILE A 128 3.32 4.14 -1.15
CA ILE A 128 3.30 4.06 -2.62
C ILE A 128 4.17 5.18 -3.16
N SER A 129 5.17 4.90 -3.99
CA SER A 129 6.04 5.94 -4.54
C SER A 129 5.37 6.75 -5.67
N ASN A 130 5.73 8.03 -5.81
CA ASN A 130 5.35 8.89 -6.94
C ASN A 130 6.42 8.86 -8.05
N ALA A 131 6.71 7.69 -8.63
CA ALA A 131 7.72 7.56 -9.69
C ALA A 131 7.09 7.17 -11.04
N LEU A 132 7.81 7.15 -12.16
CA LEU A 132 7.27 6.60 -13.42
C LEU A 132 6.97 5.09 -13.33
N GLN A 133 7.57 4.39 -12.36
CA GLN A 133 7.27 3.01 -12.00
C GLN A 133 6.96 2.95 -10.50
N TRP A 134 5.67 2.89 -10.15
CA TRP A 134 5.25 2.88 -8.74
C TRP A 134 5.74 1.60 -8.07
N ARG A 135 6.26 1.77 -6.85
CA ARG A 135 6.64 0.69 -5.96
C ARG A 135 5.73 0.74 -4.74
N LEU A 136 5.24 -0.43 -4.37
CA LEU A 136 4.58 -0.63 -3.09
C LEU A 136 5.68 -0.99 -2.10
N GLN A 137 5.71 -0.30 -0.97
CA GLN A 137 6.59 -0.64 0.14
C GLN A 137 5.74 -1.17 1.30
N TYR A 138 6.23 -2.25 1.88
CA TYR A 138 5.51 -3.05 2.87
C TYR A 138 6.08 -2.90 4.27
N GLN A 139 7.10 -2.05 4.47
CA GLN A 139 7.80 -1.88 5.75
C GLN A 139 6.83 -1.71 6.93
N ARG A 140 5.79 -0.90 6.75
CA ARG A 140 4.77 -0.66 7.78
C ARG A 140 3.99 -1.92 8.15
N ILE A 141 3.60 -2.73 7.17
CA ILE A 141 2.91 -4.01 7.41
C ILE A 141 3.84 -4.99 8.11
N VAL A 142 5.12 -5.01 7.72
CA VAL A 142 6.10 -5.91 8.33
C VAL A 142 6.31 -5.56 9.81
N THR A 143 6.48 -4.28 10.16
CA THR A 143 6.86 -3.86 11.52
C THR A 143 5.70 -3.51 12.45
N MET A 144 4.46 -3.38 11.95
CA MET A 144 3.33 -3.05 12.83
C MET A 144 3.10 -4.10 13.92
N ALA A 145 2.81 -3.68 15.14
CA ALA A 145 2.38 -4.58 16.22
C ALA A 145 0.86 -4.60 16.39
N GLU A 146 0.17 -3.61 15.82
CA GLU A 146 -1.28 -3.44 15.93
C GLU A 146 -2.03 -4.49 15.14
N ASN A 147 -3.12 -4.98 15.72
CA ASN A 147 -4.07 -5.83 15.02
C ASN A 147 -5.12 -4.96 14.33
N ILE A 148 -5.09 -4.92 13.00
CA ILE A 148 -5.95 -4.06 12.20
C ILE A 148 -6.92 -4.91 11.39
N SER A 149 -8.22 -4.66 11.53
CA SER A 149 -9.22 -5.33 10.70
C SER A 149 -8.91 -5.13 9.21
N GLY A 150 -8.75 -6.25 8.50
CA GLY A 150 -8.36 -6.30 7.09
C GLY A 150 -6.86 -6.45 6.85
N ILE A 151 -6.05 -6.63 7.89
CA ILE A 151 -4.64 -7.03 7.78
C ILE A 151 -4.40 -8.22 8.70
N GLU A 152 -4.05 -9.37 8.14
CA GLU A 152 -3.79 -10.57 8.93
C GLU A 152 -2.33 -10.98 8.81
N LYS A 153 -1.64 -11.04 9.95
CA LYS A 153 -0.27 -11.56 10.03
C LYS A 153 -0.31 -13.07 10.22
N ILE A 154 -0.02 -13.79 9.14
CA ILE A 154 0.05 -15.25 9.12
C ILE A 154 1.37 -15.72 9.74
N VAL A 155 2.47 -15.04 9.39
CA VAL A 155 3.79 -15.21 10.01
C VAL A 155 4.31 -13.84 10.39
N SER A 156 4.67 -13.67 11.65
CA SER A 156 5.14 -12.39 12.18
C SER A 156 6.66 -12.32 12.19
N TYR A 157 7.20 -11.25 11.62
CA TYR A 157 8.61 -10.89 11.79
C TYR A 157 8.89 -10.59 13.27
N LYS A 158 9.83 -11.31 13.87
CA LYS A 158 10.36 -11.02 15.20
C LYS A 158 11.70 -10.32 14.99
N SER A 159 11.77 -9.03 15.25
CA SER A 159 13.07 -8.38 15.44
C SER A 159 13.60 -8.83 16.80
N GLU A 160 14.73 -9.53 16.80
CA GLU A 160 15.53 -9.74 18.02
C GLU A 160 15.98 -8.40 18.61
#